data_AF-A0A1L5PN87-F1
#
_entry.id   AF-A0A1L5PN87-F1
#
_cell.length_a   1.000
_cell.length_b   1.000
_cell.length_c   1.000
_cell.angle_alpha   90.00
_cell.angle_beta   90.00
_cell.angle_gamma   90.00
#
_symmetry.space_group_name_H-M   'P 1'
#
loop_
_entity.id
_entity.type
_entity.pdbx_description
1 polymer ?
#
loop_
_entity_poly.entity_id
_entity_poly.type
_entity_poly.pdbx_seq_one_letter_code
_entity_poly.pdbx_strand_id
1 'polypeptide(L)'
;MDTNKMREQFESAWRARYPEHGEIALKRSGLAPEDYCNTRVKDAWWAWQASREAVVVELPSEDTCRTSTSKEEAVQEAYNHALGECRAAIEAQGLKVEP
;
A
#
# COMPACT_ATOMS: atom_id res chain seq x y z
N MET A 1 -4.21 -7.18 0.45
CA MET A 1 -3.52 -6.23 1.34
C MET A 1 -4.11 -6.36 2.74
N ASP A 2 -3.29 -6.44 3.78
CA ASP A 2 -3.82 -6.46 5.15
C ASP A 2 -4.23 -5.03 5.55
N THR A 3 -5.53 -4.75 5.46
CA THR A 3 -6.14 -3.47 5.84
C THR A 3 -5.74 -3.03 7.25
N ASN A 4 -5.31 -3.96 8.12
CA ASN A 4 -4.81 -3.63 9.45
C ASN A 4 -3.48 -2.88 9.40
N LYS A 5 -2.55 -3.25 8.50
CA LYS A 5 -1.22 -2.62 8.41
C LYS A 5 -1.27 -1.17 7.93
N MET A 6 -2.08 -0.87 6.91
CA MET A 6 -2.30 0.51 6.46
C MET A 6 -2.87 1.39 7.56
N ARG A 7 -3.80 0.83 8.33
CA ARG A 7 -4.47 1.55 9.40
C ARG A 7 -3.52 1.84 10.55
N GLU A 8 -2.68 0.88 10.93
CA GLU A 8 -1.63 1.09 11.92
C GLU A 8 -0.68 2.23 11.53
N GLN A 9 -0.27 2.32 10.26
CA GLN A 9 0.56 3.42 9.75
C GLN A 9 -0.14 4.78 9.91
N PHE A 10 -1.41 4.86 9.51
CA PHE A 10 -2.22 6.07 9.66
C PHE A 10 -2.36 6.48 11.13
N GLU A 11 -2.75 5.54 12.00
CA GLU A 11 -2.94 5.81 13.43
C GLU A 11 -1.63 6.21 14.11
N SER A 12 -0.50 5.62 13.72
CA SER A 12 0.83 6.00 14.20
C SER A 12 1.17 7.45 13.82
N ALA A 13 0.94 7.83 12.56
CA ALA A 13 1.16 9.20 12.09
C ALA A 13 0.23 10.20 12.81
N TRP A 14 -1.04 9.83 13.05
CA TRP A 14 -1.97 10.65 13.82
C TRP A 14 -1.46 10.88 15.25
N ARG A 15 -1.06 9.82 15.96
CA ARG A 15 -0.52 9.92 17.33
C ARG A 15 0.73 10.79 17.39
N ALA A 16 1.62 10.69 16.41
CA ALA A 16 2.82 11.52 16.33
C ALA A 16 2.48 13.01 16.10
N ARG A 17 1.44 13.30 15.32
CA ARG A 17 1.03 14.68 15.00
C ARG A 17 0.21 15.35 16.12
N TYR A 18 -0.62 14.57 16.82
CA TYR A 18 -1.58 15.03 17.83
C TYR A 18 -1.47 14.21 19.13
N PRO A 19 -0.36 14.32 19.87
CA PRO A 19 -0.12 13.52 21.06
C PRO A 19 -1.17 13.76 22.17
N GLU A 20 -1.69 15.00 22.28
CA GLU A 20 -2.72 15.35 23.28
C GLU A 20 -4.11 14.79 22.99
N HIS A 21 -4.39 14.36 21.75
CA HIS A 21 -5.70 13.83 21.35
C HIS A 21 -5.82 12.32 21.57
N GLY A 22 -4.69 11.63 21.72
CA GLY A 22 -4.60 10.24 22.19
C GLY A 22 -5.52 9.23 21.49
N GLU A 23 -5.83 8.14 22.20
CA GLU A 23 -6.67 7.04 21.69
C GLU A 23 -8.15 7.41 21.53
N ILE A 24 -8.63 8.44 22.26
CA ILE A 24 -10.04 8.84 22.22
C ILE A 24 -10.43 9.29 20.80
N ALA A 25 -9.55 10.00 20.10
CA ALA A 25 -9.78 10.41 18.72
C ALA A 25 -9.82 9.22 17.76
N LEU A 26 -9.07 8.15 18.03
CA LEU A 26 -8.96 6.95 17.20
C LEU A 26 -10.02 5.88 17.53
N LYS A 27 -11.02 6.20 18.35
CA LYS A 27 -12.12 5.28 18.65
C LYS A 27 -12.86 4.91 17.37
N ARG A 28 -12.95 3.59 17.10
CA ARG A 28 -13.71 3.05 15.97
C ARG A 28 -15.20 3.14 16.19
N SER A 29 -15.94 3.30 15.10
CA SER A 29 -17.39 3.23 15.11
C SER A 29 -17.86 1.79 15.35
N GLY A 30 -18.77 1.61 16.31
CA GLY A 30 -19.42 0.32 16.53
C GLY A 30 -20.46 -0.04 15.45
N LEU A 31 -20.88 0.95 14.66
CA LEU A 31 -21.84 0.76 13.55
C LEU A 31 -21.13 0.57 12.19
N ALA A 32 -19.92 1.12 12.05
CA ALA A 32 -19.08 1.03 10.86
C ALA A 32 -17.63 0.78 11.31
N PRO A 33 -17.22 -0.48 11.56
CA PRO A 33 -15.92 -0.82 12.15
C PRO A 33 -14.69 -0.35 11.35
N GLU A 34 -14.87 -0.09 10.06
CA GLU A 34 -13.88 0.49 9.16
C GLU A 34 -13.64 2.00 9.37
N ASP A 35 -14.53 2.68 10.09
CA ASP A 35 -14.51 4.12 10.30
C ASP A 35 -14.19 4.51 11.75
N TYR A 36 -13.80 5.79 11.91
CA TYR A 36 -13.60 6.44 13.20
C TYR A 36 -14.84 7.22 13.63
N CYS A 37 -15.13 7.22 14.94
CA CYS A 37 -16.21 8.04 15.52
C CYS A 37 -15.91 9.54 15.41
N ASN A 38 -14.64 9.91 15.46
CA ASN A 38 -14.22 11.30 15.34
C ASN A 38 -14.22 11.73 13.86
N THR A 39 -15.02 12.72 13.51
CA THR A 39 -15.17 13.18 12.12
C THR A 39 -13.84 13.63 11.50
N ARG A 40 -12.96 14.31 12.25
CA ARG A 40 -11.66 14.75 11.71
C ARG A 40 -10.75 13.57 11.38
N VAL A 41 -10.73 12.55 12.23
CA VAL A 41 -9.96 11.33 12.00
C VAL A 41 -10.55 10.55 10.83
N LYS A 42 -11.89 10.47 10.74
CA LYS A 42 -12.60 9.85 9.64
C LYS A 42 -12.27 10.51 8.29
N ASP A 43 -12.35 11.84 8.21
CA ASP A 43 -12.06 12.58 6.97
C ASP A 43 -10.59 12.42 6.57
N ALA A 44 -9.68 12.47 7.55
CA ALA A 44 -8.25 12.23 7.31
C ALA A 44 -7.96 10.79 6.85
N TRP A 45 -8.65 9.81 7.42
CA TRP A 45 -8.55 8.40 7.02
C TRP A 45 -9.04 8.19 5.59
N TRP A 46 -10.20 8.75 5.24
CA TRP A 46 -10.71 8.72 3.87
C TRP A 46 -9.74 9.37 2.89
N ALA A 47 -9.24 10.58 3.20
CA ALA A 47 -8.31 11.29 2.33
C ALA A 47 -6.99 10.51 2.15
N TRP A 48 -6.51 9.86 3.20
CA TRP A 48 -5.33 9.00 3.14
C TRP A 48 -5.52 7.81 2.21
N GLN A 49 -6.65 7.09 2.32
CA GLN A 49 -6.98 5.99 1.42
C GLN A 49 -7.10 6.47 -0.04
N ALA A 50 -7.87 7.53 -0.27
CA ALA A 50 -8.07 8.10 -1.59
C ALA A 50 -6.74 8.55 -2.23
N SER A 51 -5.84 9.16 -1.45
CA SER A 51 -4.52 9.57 -1.96
C SER A 51 -3.68 8.40 -2.45
N ARG A 52 -3.77 7.24 -1.80
CA ARG A 52 -3.01 6.04 -2.18
C ARG A 52 -3.62 5.30 -3.36
N GLU A 53 -4.95 5.31 -3.47
CA GLU A 53 -5.65 4.80 -4.63
C GLU A 53 -5.40 5.63 -5.89
N ALA A 54 -5.09 6.92 -5.73
CA ALA A 54 -4.75 7.83 -6.84
C ALA A 54 -3.29 7.72 -7.28
N VAL A 55 -2.39 7.22 -6.43
CA VAL A 55 -0.98 7.01 -6.78
C VAL A 55 -0.81 5.67 -7.47
N VAL A 56 -0.27 5.71 -8.68
CA VAL A 56 0.09 4.55 -9.49
C VAL A 56 1.60 4.54 -9.68
N VAL A 57 2.23 3.41 -9.38
CA VAL A 57 3.65 3.19 -9.62
C VAL A 57 3.82 2.44 -10.93
N GLU A 58 4.50 3.06 -11.89
CA GLU A 58 4.88 2.41 -13.15
C GLU A 58 6.12 1.54 -12.91
N LEU A 59 6.00 0.26 -13.19
CA LEU A 59 7.13 -0.67 -13.25
C LEU A 59 7.44 -0.99 -14.72
N PRO A 60 8.70 -1.33 -15.05
CA PRO A 60 9.00 -1.87 -16.37
C PRO A 60 8.15 -3.09 -16.70
N SER A 61 7.86 -3.30 -17.98
CA SER A 61 7.18 -4.51 -18.43
C SER A 61 8.09 -5.74 -18.30
N GLU A 62 7.48 -6.92 -18.19
CA GLU A 62 8.21 -8.19 -18.19
C GLU A 62 8.99 -8.37 -19.50
N ASP A 63 10.20 -8.92 -19.39
CA ASP A 63 10.96 -9.31 -20.56
C ASP A 63 10.37 -10.61 -21.12
N THR A 64 9.85 -10.54 -22.34
CA THR A 64 9.25 -11.67 -23.07
C THR A 64 10.06 -12.05 -24.31
N CYS A 65 11.26 -11.49 -24.49
CA CYS A 65 12.11 -11.80 -25.61
C CYS A 65 12.47 -13.29 -25.63
N ARG A 66 12.41 -13.91 -26.81
CA ARG A 66 12.89 -15.29 -26.96
C ARG A 66 14.41 -15.30 -26.84
N THR A 67 14.89 -16.00 -25.83
CA THR A 67 16.30 -16.24 -25.57
C THR A 67 16.79 -17.43 -26.40
N SER A 68 18.10 -17.46 -26.68
CA SER A 68 18.71 -18.50 -27.52
C SER A 68 19.53 -19.50 -26.70
N THR A 69 19.77 -19.20 -25.42
CA THR A 69 20.58 -20.02 -24.53
C THR A 69 19.95 -20.15 -23.15
N SER A 70 20.24 -21.26 -22.45
CA SER A 70 19.75 -21.51 -21.09
C SER A 70 20.21 -20.47 -20.06
N LYS A 71 21.35 -19.81 -20.30
CA LYS A 71 21.82 -18.72 -19.43
C LYS A 71 20.98 -17.45 -19.60
N GLU A 72 20.60 -17.12 -20.83
CA GLU A 72 19.73 -15.98 -21.12
C GLU A 72 18.32 -16.23 -20.55
N GLU A 73 17.78 -17.45 -20.68
CA GLU A 73 16.52 -17.86 -20.05
C GLU A 73 16.53 -17.63 -18.53
N ALA A 74 17.60 -18.07 -17.85
CA ALA A 74 17.71 -17.91 -16.40
C ALA A 74 17.80 -16.43 -15.97
N VAL A 75 18.46 -15.57 -16.77
CA VAL A 75 18.52 -14.13 -16.49
C VAL A 75 17.16 -13.47 -16.68
N GLN A 76 16.43 -13.82 -17.74
CA GLN A 76 15.09 -13.34 -18.01
C GLN A 76 14.11 -13.75 -16.90
N GLU A 77 14.15 -15.01 -16.46
CA GLU A 77 13.33 -15.51 -15.36
C GLU A 77 13.65 -14.76 -14.06
N ALA A 78 14.93 -14.57 -13.73
CA ALA A 78 15.33 -13.83 -12.54
C ALA A 78 14.88 -12.36 -12.58
N TYR A 79 14.93 -11.72 -13.76
CA TYR A 79 14.43 -10.36 -13.95
C TYR A 79 12.92 -10.26 -13.71
N ASN A 80 12.13 -11.12 -14.36
CA ASN A 80 10.67 -11.12 -14.21
C ASN A 80 10.25 -11.50 -12.78
N HIS A 81 10.98 -12.41 -12.13
CA HIS A 81 10.75 -12.76 -10.73
C HIS A 81 10.98 -11.55 -9.81
N ALA A 82 12.12 -10.86 -9.95
CA ALA A 82 12.42 -9.67 -9.16
C ALA A 82 11.37 -8.56 -9.38
N LEU A 83 10.92 -8.38 -10.62
CA LEU A 83 9.85 -7.44 -10.97
C LEU A 83 8.53 -7.81 -10.26
N GLY A 84 8.18 -9.09 -10.23
CA GLY A 84 7.03 -9.62 -9.49
C GLY A 84 7.12 -9.36 -7.98
N GLU A 85 8.30 -9.58 -7.37
CA GLU A 85 8.53 -9.27 -5.96
C GLU A 85 8.39 -7.77 -5.67
N CYS A 86 8.93 -6.90 -6.54
CA CYS A 86 8.76 -5.46 -6.43
C CYS A 86 7.29 -5.05 -6.48
N ARG A 87 6.52 -5.59 -7.45
CA ARG A 87 5.07 -5.35 -7.56
C ARG A 87 4.35 -5.73 -6.27
N ALA A 88 4.58 -6.94 -5.77
CA ALA A 88 3.96 -7.43 -4.54
C ALA A 88 4.33 -6.58 -3.32
N ALA A 89 5.59 -6.14 -3.21
CA ALA A 89 6.06 -5.29 -2.12
C ALA A 89 5.39 -3.90 -2.14
N ILE A 90 5.17 -3.32 -3.31
CA ILE A 90 4.51 -2.01 -3.48
C ILE A 90 3.01 -2.12 -3.16
N GLU A 91 2.34 -3.15 -3.70
CA GLU A 91 0.92 -3.42 -3.43
C GLU A 91 0.67 -3.71 -1.95
N ALA A 92 1.62 -4.33 -1.25
CA ALA A 92 1.55 -4.55 0.19
C ALA A 92 1.57 -3.25 1.01
N GLN A 93 2.01 -2.11 0.43
CA GLN A 93 1.93 -0.78 1.03
C GLN A 93 0.64 -0.02 0.66
N GLY A 94 -0.25 -0.66 -0.11
CA GLY A 94 -1.53 -0.11 -0.54
C GLY A 94 -1.44 0.86 -1.71
N LEU A 95 -0.39 0.75 -2.54
CA LEU A 95 -0.23 1.50 -3.78
C LEU A 95 -0.58 0.63 -4.98
N LYS A 96 -1.09 1.24 -6.06
CA LYS A 96 -1.36 0.54 -7.32
C LYS A 96 -0.09 0.46 -8.16
N VAL A 97 0.03 -0.59 -8.97
CA VAL A 97 1.18 -0.81 -9.85
C VAL A 97 0.72 -1.09 -11.27
N GLU A 98 1.29 -0.39 -12.24
CA GLU A 98 1.07 -0.63 -13.68
C GLU A 98 2.36 -1.11 -14.37
N PRO A 99 2.28 -1.92 -15.45
CA PRO A 99 3.43 -2.40 -16.23
C PRO A 99 3.92 -1.42 -17.30
#